data_AF-A0A2E0VSN7-F1
#
_entry.id   AF-A0A2E0VSN7-F1
#
_cell.length_a   1.000
_cell.length_b   1.000
_cell.length_c   1.000
_cell.angle_alpha   90.00
_cell.angle_beta   90.00
_cell.angle_gamma   90.00
#
_symmetry.space_group_name_H-M   'P 1'
#
loop_
_entity.id
_entity.type
_entity.pdbx_description
1 polymer ?
#
loop_
_entity_poly.entity_id
_entity_poly.type
_entity_poly.pdbx_seq_one_letter_code
_entity_poly.pdbx_strand_id
1 'polypeptide(L)'
;MTWEGNLTPSPLSQTYRVKVYLRKGKRPKIFVLEPKLQIPEGKKLPHVYSKNDLCLYYPNGNEWNEEKFLVQTIIPWTSEWLYHYEIWLTTGKWNGGGIHPPTNKKLSK
;
A
#
# COMPACT_ATOMS: atom_id res chain seq x y z
N MET A 1 4.06 11.44 14.41
CA MET A 1 4.70 10.20 14.93
C MET A 1 5.19 9.39 13.73
N THR A 2 6.32 8.71 13.87
CA THR A 2 6.85 7.80 12.86
C THR A 2 7.03 6.44 13.50
N TRP A 3 6.54 5.40 12.85
CA TRP A 3 6.80 4.01 13.22
C TRP A 3 7.57 3.35 12.08
N GLU A 4 8.56 2.53 12.42
CA GLU A 4 9.26 1.67 11.48
C GLU A 4 9.27 0.25 12.03
N GLY A 5 9.11 -0.74 11.15
CA GLY A 5 9.13 -2.14 11.55
C GLY A 5 9.26 -3.08 10.36
N ASN A 6 9.57 -4.32 10.69
CA ASN A 6 9.75 -5.38 9.69
C ASN A 6 8.47 -6.19 9.56
N LEU A 7 8.03 -6.43 8.32
CA LEU A 7 6.90 -7.27 7.99
C LEU A 7 7.35 -8.40 7.06
N THR A 8 6.90 -9.61 7.36
CA THR A 8 7.12 -10.81 6.53
C THR A 8 5.74 -11.37 6.20
N PRO A 9 5.17 -11.03 5.02
CA PRO A 9 3.75 -11.25 4.72
C PRO A 9 3.26 -12.70 4.83
N SER A 10 4.13 -13.65 4.51
CA SER A 10 3.90 -15.08 4.64
C SER A 10 5.22 -15.79 5.00
N PRO A 11 5.20 -17.06 5.44
CA PRO A 11 6.43 -17.82 5.72
C PRO A 11 7.41 -17.93 4.55
N LEU A 12 6.94 -17.75 3.31
CA LEU A 12 7.76 -17.80 2.09
C LEU A 12 8.15 -16.41 1.57
N SER A 13 7.60 -15.35 2.16
CA SER A 13 7.83 -13.99 1.74
C SER A 13 9.19 -13.48 2.22
N GLN A 14 9.74 -12.51 1.50
CA GLN A 14 10.88 -11.75 2.00
C GLN A 14 10.43 -10.82 3.14
N THR A 15 11.40 -10.34 3.92
CA THR A 15 11.13 -9.35 4.98
C THR A 15 11.27 -7.93 4.43
N TYR A 16 10.27 -7.09 4.72
CA TYR A 16 10.22 -5.70 4.31
C TYR A 16 10.30 -4.77 5.52
N ARG A 17 11.24 -3.82 5.48
CA ARG A 17 11.27 -2.69 6.42
C ARG A 17 10.31 -1.62 5.94
N VAL A 18 9.29 -1.35 6.73
CA VAL A 18 8.20 -0.44 6.42
C VAL A 18 8.26 0.78 7.34
N LYS A 19 7.91 1.94 6.81
CA LYS A 19 7.73 3.19 7.55
C LYS A 19 6.28 3.66 7.46
N VAL A 20 5.70 3.94 8.62
CA VAL A 20 4.38 4.57 8.75
C VAL A 20 4.56 5.95 9.35
N TYR A 21 4.14 6.98 8.60
CA TYR A 21 4.12 8.36 9.06
C TYR A 21 2.71 8.81 9.39
N LEU A 22 2.50 9.20 10.66
CA LEU A 22 1.24 9.68 11.20
C LEU A 22 1.30 11.17 11.53
N ARG A 23 0.28 11.90 11.05
CA ARG A 23 0.04 13.30 11.37
C ARG A 23 -1.44 13.51 11.66
N LYS A 24 -1.77 14.18 12.76
CA LYS A 24 -3.15 14.48 13.17
C LYS A 24 -3.93 15.14 12.03
N GLY A 25 -5.17 14.69 11.81
CA GLY A 25 -6.05 15.17 10.74
C GLY A 25 -5.57 14.86 9.32
N LYS A 26 -4.63 13.93 9.15
CA LYS A 26 -4.14 13.45 7.84
C LYS A 26 -4.14 11.94 7.82
N ARG A 27 -4.32 11.36 6.63
CA ARG A 27 -4.13 9.92 6.44
C ARG A 27 -2.70 9.49 6.77
N PRO A 28 -2.50 8.25 7.24
CA PRO A 28 -1.17 7.67 7.30
C PRO A 28 -0.54 7.66 5.92
N LYS A 29 0.78 7.86 5.89
CA LYS A 29 1.61 7.60 4.71
C LYS A 29 2.48 6.39 4.99
N ILE A 30 2.51 5.45 4.05
CA ILE A 30 3.16 4.15 4.24
C ILE A 30 4.16 3.95 3.12
N PHE A 31 5.40 3.64 3.47
CA PHE A 31 6.48 3.44 2.51
C PHE A 31 7.25 2.16 2.83
N VAL A 32 7.64 1.43 1.81
CA VAL A 32 8.63 0.36 1.91
C VAL A 32 10.01 0.98 1.78
N LEU A 33 10.82 0.85 2.83
CA LEU A 33 12.19 1.35 2.86
C LEU A 33 13.12 0.34 2.21
N GLU A 34 13.02 -0.91 2.65
CA GLU A 34 13.89 -2.00 2.21
C GLU A 34 13.14 -3.35 2.11
N PRO A 35 13.49 -4.19 1.13
CA PRO A 35 14.22 -3.79 -0.08
C PRO A 35 13.35 -2.84 -0.92
N LYS A 36 13.99 -2.12 -1.85
CA LYS A 36 13.25 -1.24 -2.76
C LYS A 36 12.26 -2.06 -3.59
N LEU A 37 11.03 -1.56 -3.71
CA LEU A 37 10.01 -2.19 -4.54
C LEU A 37 10.47 -2.20 -6.00
N GLN A 38 10.57 -3.40 -6.56
CA GLN A 38 10.76 -3.65 -7.98
C GLN A 38 9.47 -3.31 -8.74
N ILE A 39 9.66 -2.75 -9.94
CA ILE A 39 8.58 -2.43 -10.87
C ILE A 39 9.01 -3.03 -12.21
N PRO A 40 8.33 -4.08 -12.72
CA PRO A 40 8.63 -4.66 -14.02
C PRO A 40 8.52 -3.62 -15.14
N GLU A 41 9.30 -3.81 -16.20
CA GLU A 41 9.31 -2.91 -17.35
C GLU A 41 7.91 -2.77 -17.97
N GLY A 42 7.54 -1.53 -18.33
CA GLY A 42 6.22 -1.22 -18.89
C GLY A 42 5.05 -1.29 -17.89
N LYS A 43 5.31 -1.55 -16.60
CA LYS A 43 4.28 -1.58 -15.55
C LYS A 43 4.36 -0.35 -14.63
N LYS A 44 3.29 -0.14 -13.88
CA LYS A 44 3.24 0.82 -12.77
C LYS A 44 2.91 0.05 -11.50
N LEU A 45 3.48 0.50 -10.39
CA LEU A 45 3.19 -0.09 -9.08
C LEU A 45 1.68 0.05 -8.78
N PRO A 46 0.96 -1.05 -8.51
CA PRO A 46 -0.46 -1.01 -8.22
C PRO A 46 -0.73 -0.37 -6.86
N HIS A 47 -1.91 0.23 -6.68
CA HIS A 47 -2.40 0.72 -5.37
C HIS A 47 -1.37 1.55 -4.58
N VAL A 48 -0.82 2.55 -5.24
CA VAL A 48 -0.04 3.61 -4.60
C VAL A 48 -0.62 4.97 -4.93
N TYR A 49 -0.45 5.91 -4.01
CA TYR A 49 -0.57 7.33 -4.28
C TYR A 49 0.70 7.82 -4.99
N SER A 50 1.16 9.05 -4.70
CA SER A 50 2.42 9.55 -5.25
C SER A 50 3.65 8.96 -4.51
N LYS A 51 4.79 8.88 -5.20
CA LYS A 51 6.09 8.54 -4.61
C LYS A 51 6.09 7.19 -3.85
N ASN A 52 5.37 6.18 -4.35
CA ASN A 52 5.25 4.84 -3.76
C ASN A 52 4.62 4.80 -2.36
N ASP A 53 3.84 5.82 -2.00
CA ASP A 53 3.02 5.82 -0.78
C ASP A 53 1.85 4.84 -0.95
N LEU A 54 1.79 3.77 -0.15
CA LEU A 54 0.84 2.68 -0.34
C LEU A 54 -0.61 3.14 -0.11
N CYS A 55 -1.51 2.68 -0.98
CA CYS A 55 -2.95 2.87 -0.86
C CYS A 55 -3.56 1.60 -0.27
N LEU A 56 -3.84 1.61 1.03
CA LEU A 56 -4.24 0.43 1.79
C LEU A 56 -5.75 0.30 2.03
N TYR A 57 -6.51 1.38 1.87
CA TYR A 57 -7.96 1.42 2.15
C TYR A 57 -8.63 2.50 1.30
N TYR A 58 -9.96 2.43 1.15
CA TYR A 58 -10.72 3.45 0.44
C TYR A 58 -11.05 4.62 1.39
N PRO A 59 -10.53 5.85 1.16
CA PRO A 59 -10.71 6.95 2.12
C PRO A 59 -12.16 7.33 2.41
N ASN A 60 -13.08 7.08 1.47
CA ASN A 60 -14.50 7.41 1.64
C ASN A 60 -15.33 6.21 2.14
N GLY A 61 -14.70 5.07 2.46
CA GLY A 61 -15.37 3.85 2.90
C GLY A 61 -15.61 3.73 4.41
N ASN A 62 -15.26 4.74 5.20
CA ASN A 62 -15.25 4.70 6.69
C ASN A 62 -14.41 3.56 7.29
N GLU A 63 -13.52 2.94 6.52
CA GLU A 63 -12.70 1.79 6.94
C GLU A 63 -11.65 2.19 7.98
N TRP A 64 -11.19 3.44 7.95
CA TRP A 64 -10.14 3.95 8.83
C TRP A 64 -10.47 5.34 9.39
N ASN A 65 -10.11 5.56 10.67
CA ASN A 65 -10.03 6.88 11.31
C ASN A 65 -8.79 6.94 12.21
N GLU A 66 -8.43 8.14 12.69
CA GLU A 66 -7.21 8.36 13.48
C GLU A 66 -7.22 7.74 14.89
N GLU A 67 -8.37 7.25 15.37
CA GLU A 67 -8.53 6.61 16.67
C GLU A 67 -8.26 5.09 16.62
N LYS A 68 -8.28 4.49 15.42
CA LYS A 68 -7.99 3.07 15.26
C LYS A 68 -6.50 2.77 15.44
N PHE A 69 -6.21 1.68 16.16
CA PHE A 69 -4.83 1.23 16.33
C PHE A 69 -4.20 0.77 15.01
N LEU A 70 -2.92 1.12 14.82
CA LEU A 70 -2.14 0.69 13.66
C LEU A 70 -2.13 -0.84 13.50
N VAL A 71 -1.97 -1.56 14.62
CA VAL A 71 -1.92 -3.03 14.64
C VAL A 71 -3.22 -3.70 14.21
N GLN A 72 -4.35 -2.99 14.26
CA GLN A 72 -5.65 -3.50 13.82
C GLN A 72 -6.01 -3.10 12.39
N THR A 73 -5.22 -2.21 11.76
CA THR A 73 -5.56 -1.62 10.46
C THR A 73 -4.32 -1.55 9.55
N ILE A 74 -3.49 -0.53 9.72
CA ILE A 74 -2.39 -0.20 8.81
C ILE A 74 -1.35 -1.30 8.71
N ILE A 75 -0.98 -1.93 9.83
CA ILE A 75 0.03 -3.00 9.84
C ILE A 75 -0.46 -4.24 9.09
N PRO A 76 -1.62 -4.86 9.42
CA PRO A 76 -2.12 -6.00 8.68
C PRO A 76 -2.40 -5.69 7.21
N TRP A 77 -2.98 -4.52 6.88
CA TRP A 77 -3.22 -4.14 5.48
C TRP A 77 -1.93 -3.92 4.70
N THR A 78 -0.86 -3.41 5.33
CA THR A 78 0.45 -3.31 4.67
C THR A 78 1.00 -4.69 4.37
N SER A 79 0.86 -5.63 5.31
CA SER A 79 1.27 -7.02 5.11
C SER A 79 0.50 -7.67 3.95
N GLU A 80 -0.82 -7.47 3.89
CA GLU A 80 -1.68 -7.97 2.81
C GLU A 80 -1.30 -7.36 1.44
N TRP A 81 -1.06 -6.04 1.40
CA TRP A 81 -0.61 -5.37 0.18
C TRP A 81 0.72 -5.96 -0.32
N LEU A 82 1.67 -6.20 0.59
CA LEU A 82 2.98 -6.79 0.26
C LEU A 82 2.83 -8.23 -0.25
N TYR A 83 1.94 -9.03 0.34
CA TYR A 83 1.62 -10.36 -0.17
C TYR A 83 1.10 -10.33 -1.61
N HIS A 84 0.16 -9.45 -1.91
CA HIS A 84 -0.36 -9.29 -3.27
C HIS A 84 0.66 -8.67 -4.23
N TYR A 85 1.56 -7.84 -3.74
CA TYR A 85 2.68 -7.32 -4.50
C TYR A 85 3.64 -8.42 -4.96
N GLU A 86 3.99 -9.37 -4.08
CA GLU A 86 4.83 -10.52 -4.46
C GLU A 86 4.17 -11.36 -5.56
N ILE A 87 2.87 -11.65 -5.44
CA ILE A 87 2.11 -12.35 -6.49
C ILE A 87 2.06 -11.54 -7.79
N TRP A 88 1.91 -10.22 -7.69
CA TRP A 88 1.87 -9.33 -8.84
C TRP A 88 3.20 -9.27 -9.59
N LEU A 89 4.35 -9.33 -8.88
CA LEU A 89 5.66 -9.40 -9.52
C LEU A 89 5.78 -10.61 -10.43
N THR A 90 5.23 -11.76 -10.02
CA THR A 90 5.29 -13.01 -10.80
C THR A 90 4.26 -13.06 -11.92
N THR A 91 3.03 -12.62 -11.65
CA THR A 91 1.88 -12.84 -12.56
C THR A 91 1.54 -11.63 -13.42
N GLY A 92 2.00 -10.44 -13.03
CA GLY A 92 1.60 -9.16 -13.62
C GLY A 92 0.14 -8.76 -13.34
N LYS A 93 -0.62 -9.55 -12.57
CA LYS A 93 -2.03 -9.32 -12.21
C LYS A 93 -2.15 -8.95 -10.74
N TRP A 94 -2.85 -7.85 -10.46
CA TRP A 94 -3.13 -7.43 -9.08
C TRP A 94 -4.31 -8.22 -8.52
N ASN A 95 -4.14 -8.79 -7.32
CA ASN A 95 -5.17 -9.60 -6.65
C ASN A 95 -5.63 -9.03 -5.30
N GLY A 96 -5.08 -7.89 -4.85
CA GLY A 96 -5.41 -7.27 -3.55
C GLY A 96 -6.67 -6.42 -3.54
N GLY A 97 -7.60 -6.65 -4.49
CA GLY A 97 -8.85 -5.90 -4.60
C GLY A 97 -8.66 -4.38 -4.69
N GLY A 98 -9.57 -3.63 -4.06
CA GLY A 98 -9.54 -2.17 -3.93
C GLY A 98 -10.22 -1.42 -5.08
N ILE A 99 -10.83 -0.28 -4.74
CA ILE A 99 -11.54 0.58 -5.69
C ILE A 99 -10.59 1.66 -6.19
N HIS A 100 -10.36 1.69 -7.50
CA HIS A 100 -9.77 2.86 -8.15
C HIS A 100 -10.90 3.80 -8.57
N PRO A 101 -10.92 5.07 -8.14
CA PRO A 101 -11.85 6.02 -8.73
C PRO A 101 -11.61 6.06 -10.25
N PRO A 102 -12.67 6.13 -11.07
CA PRO A 102 -12.52 6.14 -12.52
C PRO A 102 -11.57 7.28 -12.89
N THR A 103 -10.52 6.96 -13.66
CA THR A 103 -9.66 7.96 -14.26
C THR A 103 -10.53 8.78 -15.18
N ASN A 104 -10.76 10.05 -14.81
CA ASN A 104 -11.48 10.99 -15.63
C ASN A 104 -10.63 11.20 -16.91
N LYS A 105 -10.86 10.38 -17.94
CA LYS A 105 -10.36 10.63 -19.29
C LYS A 105 -11.01 11.94 -19.69
N LYS A 106 -10.31 13.06 -19.53
CA LYS A 106 -10.68 14.30 -20.22
C LYS A 106 -10.81 13.93 -21.69
N LEU A 107 -12.02 13.96 -22.22
CA LEU A 107 -12.23 14.01 -23.66
C LEU A 107 -11.50 15.27 -24.14
N SER A 108 -10.35 15.10 -24.79
CA SER A 108 -9.79 16.12 -25.65
C SER A 108 -10.75 16.26 -26.83
N LYS A 109 -11.46 17.39 -26.87
CA LYS A 109 -12.00 17.95 -28.11
C LYS A 109 -10.85 18.37 -29.02
#